data_AF-A0A7S1B7A7-F1
#
_entry.id   AF-A0A7S1B7A7-F1
#
_cell.length_a   1.000
_cell.length_b   1.000
_cell.length_c   1.000
_cell.angle_alpha   90.00
_cell.angle_beta   90.00
_cell.angle_gamma   90.00
#
_symmetry.space_group_name_H-M   'P 1'
#
loop_
_entity.id
_entity.type
_entity.pdbx_description
1 polymer ?
#
loop_
_entity_poly.entity_id
_entity_poly.type
_entity_poly.pdbx_seq_one_letter_code
_entity_poly.pdbx_strand_id
1 'polypeptide(L)'
;ATVSGGFKNEASGLHSSISGGEINKARGTESSVSGGYDNDASGNNASVSGGQENEASENNASVSGGSKNKASGSWATVSGGADNEASGDFATVSGGFKNEASGLHSSISGGEINKARGTESSVSGGYGNDASGN
;
A
#
# COMPACT_ATOMS: atom_id res chain seq x y z
N ALA A 1 -18.74 2.59 -10.30
CA ALA A 1 -18.62 1.96 -9.00
C ALA A 1 -19.34 0.62 -9.04
N THR A 2 -18.67 -0.47 -8.66
CA THR A 2 -19.23 -1.82 -8.62
C THR A 2 -18.82 -2.51 -7.33
N VAL A 3 -19.75 -3.20 -6.67
CA VAL A 3 -19.47 -4.13 -5.57
C VAL A 3 -20.10 -5.47 -5.94
N SER A 4 -19.28 -6.50 -6.17
CA SER A 4 -19.80 -7.81 -6.65
C SER A 4 -20.42 -8.66 -5.53
N GLY A 5 -20.08 -8.40 -4.26
CA GLY A 5 -20.65 -9.11 -3.11
C GLY A 5 -20.02 -8.71 -1.78
N GLY A 6 -20.32 -9.48 -0.72
CA GLY A 6 -19.74 -9.31 0.62
C GLY A 6 -20.58 -8.44 1.57
N PHE A 7 -19.95 -7.96 2.64
CA PHE A 7 -20.61 -7.21 3.72
C PHE A 7 -19.97 -5.83 3.92
N LYS A 8 -20.78 -4.76 3.93
CA LYS A 8 -20.34 -3.38 4.21
C LYS A 8 -19.20 -2.84 3.32
N ASN A 9 -19.14 -3.27 2.07
CA ASN A 9 -18.19 -2.72 1.11
C ASN A 9 -18.69 -1.38 0.53
N GLU A 10 -17.79 -0.43 0.32
CA GLU A 10 -18.07 0.93 -0.18
C GLU A 10 -17.24 1.22 -1.44
N ALA A 11 -17.83 1.11 -2.63
CA ALA A 11 -17.23 1.61 -3.87
C ALA A 11 -17.89 2.96 -4.22
N SER A 12 -17.16 4.06 -4.07
CA SER A 12 -17.69 5.43 -4.27
C SER A 12 -16.96 6.25 -5.34
N GLY A 13 -15.77 5.84 -5.77
CA GLY A 13 -15.05 6.50 -6.86
C GLY A 13 -15.64 6.24 -8.25
N LEU A 14 -15.43 7.16 -9.20
CA LEU A 14 -15.81 6.96 -10.61
C LEU A 14 -15.07 5.72 -11.15
N HIS A 15 -15.77 4.79 -11.80
CA HIS A 15 -15.19 3.51 -12.26
C HIS A 15 -14.51 2.62 -11.19
N SER A 16 -14.71 2.91 -9.90
CA SER A 16 -14.20 2.06 -8.82
C SER A 16 -14.81 0.66 -8.83
N SER A 17 -14.08 -0.33 -8.29
CA SER A 17 -14.57 -1.70 -8.17
C SER A 17 -14.14 -2.40 -6.87
N ILE A 18 -15.04 -3.22 -6.32
CA ILE A 18 -14.76 -4.13 -5.22
C ILE A 18 -15.32 -5.51 -5.57
N SER A 19 -14.48 -6.54 -5.60
CA SER A 19 -14.92 -7.90 -5.99
C SER A 19 -15.62 -8.67 -4.86
N GLY A 20 -15.43 -8.29 -3.59
CA GLY A 20 -16.07 -8.97 -2.46
C GLY A 20 -15.43 -8.61 -1.11
N GLY A 21 -15.61 -9.49 -0.11
CA GLY A 21 -15.01 -9.34 1.22
C GLY A 21 -15.86 -8.53 2.20
N GLU A 22 -15.22 -7.99 3.22
CA GLU A 22 -15.89 -7.24 4.29
C GLU A 22 -15.23 -5.88 4.55
N ILE A 23 -16.03 -4.82 4.64
CA ILE A 23 -15.61 -3.46 5.02
C ILE A 23 -14.56 -2.83 4.06
N ASN A 24 -14.45 -3.34 2.83
CA ASN A 24 -13.53 -2.79 1.84
C ASN A 24 -14.02 -1.45 1.27
N LYS A 25 -13.12 -0.51 0.99
CA LYS A 25 -13.39 0.82 0.46
C LYS A 25 -12.60 1.05 -0.83
N ALA A 26 -13.27 1.45 -1.90
CA ALA A 26 -12.68 1.87 -3.17
C ALA A 26 -13.23 3.26 -3.53
N ARG A 27 -12.52 4.31 -3.10
CA ARG A 27 -13.02 5.71 -3.11
C ARG A 27 -12.41 6.56 -4.22
N GLY A 28 -11.22 6.22 -4.69
CA GLY A 28 -10.56 6.94 -5.79
C GLY A 28 -11.16 6.63 -7.15
N THR A 29 -10.96 7.53 -8.13
CA THR A 29 -11.33 7.26 -9.53
C THR A 29 -10.52 6.06 -10.03
N GLU A 30 -11.17 5.10 -10.68
CA GLU A 30 -10.56 3.85 -11.20
C GLU A 30 -9.84 3.03 -10.11
N SER A 31 -10.15 3.26 -8.84
CA SER A 31 -9.61 2.47 -7.73
C SER A 31 -10.19 1.06 -7.70
N SER A 32 -9.42 0.11 -7.16
CA SER A 32 -9.88 -1.28 -7.05
C SER A 32 -9.48 -1.94 -5.75
N VAL A 33 -10.41 -2.72 -5.20
CA VAL A 33 -10.12 -3.67 -4.12
C VAL A 33 -10.59 -5.06 -4.52
N SER A 34 -9.68 -6.00 -4.66
CA SER A 34 -10.03 -7.36 -5.11
C SER A 34 -10.73 -8.21 -4.03
N GLY A 35 -10.70 -7.81 -2.76
CA GLY A 35 -11.39 -8.50 -1.66
C GLY A 35 -10.69 -8.31 -0.32
N GLY A 36 -10.89 -9.24 0.61
CA GLY A 36 -10.27 -9.22 1.95
C GLY A 36 -11.13 -8.51 3.00
N TYR A 37 -10.50 -8.06 4.08
CA TYR A 37 -11.14 -7.39 5.21
C TYR A 37 -10.54 -5.99 5.42
N ASP A 38 -11.40 -4.96 5.44
CA ASP A 38 -11.08 -3.57 5.74
C ASP A 38 -9.90 -3.00 4.93
N ASN A 39 -9.84 -3.29 3.63
CA ASN A 39 -8.86 -2.68 2.73
C ASN A 39 -9.40 -1.34 2.18
N ASP A 40 -8.54 -0.34 2.04
CA ASP A 40 -8.89 1.00 1.54
C ASP A 40 -8.02 1.38 0.33
N ALA A 41 -8.63 1.51 -0.84
CA ALA A 41 -8.05 2.11 -2.04
C ALA A 41 -8.70 3.49 -2.30
N SER A 42 -8.11 4.54 -1.72
CA SER A 42 -8.68 5.90 -1.75
C SER A 42 -8.06 6.82 -2.80
N GLY A 43 -6.83 6.54 -3.25
CA GLY A 43 -6.19 7.30 -4.32
C GLY A 43 -6.74 7.00 -5.71
N ASN A 44 -6.57 7.92 -6.67
CA ASN A 44 -6.96 7.64 -8.06
C ASN A 44 -6.05 6.56 -8.64
N ASN A 45 -6.61 5.60 -9.38
CA ASN A 45 -5.93 4.41 -9.89
C ASN A 45 -5.27 3.55 -8.79
N ALA A 46 -5.59 3.79 -7.51
CA ALA A 46 -5.04 3.02 -6.41
C ALA A 46 -5.58 1.59 -6.44
N SER A 47 -4.76 0.63 -6.03
CA SER A 47 -5.16 -0.78 -6.02
C SER A 47 -4.76 -1.47 -4.73
N VAL A 48 -5.69 -2.25 -4.18
CA VAL A 48 -5.41 -3.21 -3.12
C VAL A 48 -5.88 -4.59 -3.56
N SER A 49 -4.93 -5.52 -3.74
CA SER A 49 -5.25 -6.85 -4.27
C SER A 49 -5.87 -7.80 -3.24
N GLY A 50 -5.92 -7.41 -1.97
CA GLY A 50 -6.60 -8.14 -0.90
C GLY A 50 -5.89 -8.03 0.44
N GLY A 51 -6.08 -9.02 1.31
CA GLY A 51 -5.49 -9.05 2.65
C GLY A 51 -6.37 -8.39 3.72
N GLN A 52 -5.72 -7.90 4.78
CA GLN A 52 -6.39 -7.31 5.94
C GLN A 52 -5.84 -5.91 6.22
N GLU A 53 -6.71 -4.91 6.35
CA GLU A 53 -6.31 -3.56 6.82
C GLU A 53 -5.23 -2.90 5.96
N ASN A 54 -5.19 -3.17 4.64
CA ASN A 54 -4.23 -2.54 3.74
C ASN A 54 -4.76 -1.22 3.18
N GLU A 55 -3.90 -0.22 3.03
CA GLU A 55 -4.26 1.13 2.60
C GLU A 55 -3.40 1.55 1.38
N ALA A 56 -4.04 1.94 0.29
CA ALA A 56 -3.44 2.61 -0.87
C ALA A 56 -4.12 3.98 -1.06
N SER A 57 -3.53 5.03 -0.48
CA SER A 57 -4.23 6.31 -0.28
C SER A 57 -3.96 7.38 -1.34
N GLU A 58 -2.86 7.26 -2.09
CA GLU A 58 -2.42 8.26 -3.08
C GLU A 58 -2.54 7.77 -4.54
N ASN A 59 -2.36 8.69 -5.49
CA ASN A 59 -2.49 8.39 -6.92
C ASN A 59 -1.53 7.28 -7.35
N ASN A 60 -2.06 6.26 -8.02
CA ASN A 60 -1.33 5.07 -8.48
C ASN A 60 -0.62 4.28 -7.35
N ALA A 61 -0.97 4.51 -6.09
CA ALA A 61 -0.46 3.72 -4.98
C ALA A 61 -0.97 2.27 -5.10
N SER A 62 -0.13 1.31 -4.73
CA SER A 62 -0.51 -0.11 -4.82
C SER A 62 -0.08 -0.91 -3.59
N VAL A 63 -0.99 -1.77 -3.14
CA VAL A 63 -0.70 -2.79 -2.13
C VAL A 63 -1.15 -4.16 -2.66
N SER A 64 -0.20 -5.07 -2.86
CA SER A 64 -0.51 -6.40 -3.43
C SER A 64 -1.14 -7.37 -2.42
N GLY A 65 -1.13 -7.05 -1.12
CA GLY A 65 -1.78 -7.84 -0.07
C GLY A 65 -1.06 -7.74 1.27
N GLY A 66 -1.23 -8.77 2.11
CA GLY A 66 -0.65 -8.82 3.46
C GLY A 66 -1.57 -8.22 4.52
N SER A 67 -0.99 -7.72 5.61
CA SER A 67 -1.74 -7.12 6.72
C SER A 67 -1.20 -5.76 7.11
N LYS A 68 -2.04 -4.73 7.23
CA LYS A 68 -1.65 -3.41 7.72
C LYS A 68 -0.53 -2.74 6.91
N ASN A 69 -0.48 -3.01 5.61
CA ASN A 69 0.46 -2.36 4.72
C ASN A 69 -0.12 -1.05 4.20
N LYS A 70 0.71 0.01 4.13
CA LYS A 70 0.32 1.34 3.70
C LYS A 70 1.19 1.83 2.55
N ALA A 71 0.58 2.11 1.40
CA ALA A 71 1.19 2.85 0.30
C ALA A 71 0.54 4.24 0.23
N SER A 72 1.23 5.26 0.74
CA SER A 72 0.70 6.62 0.90
C SER A 72 1.52 7.72 0.22
N GLY A 73 2.48 7.36 -0.62
CA GLY A 73 3.09 8.27 -1.60
C GLY A 73 2.48 8.06 -2.99
N SER A 74 2.56 9.06 -3.87
CA SER A 74 2.16 8.89 -5.27
C SER A 74 3.05 7.84 -5.93
N TRP A 75 2.47 6.88 -6.64
CA TRP A 75 3.17 5.72 -7.22
C TRP A 75 3.88 4.81 -6.20
N ALA A 76 3.61 4.96 -4.90
CA ALA A 76 4.20 4.12 -3.89
C ALA A 76 3.68 2.68 -3.99
N THR A 77 4.53 1.71 -3.65
CA THR A 77 4.19 0.29 -3.76
C THR A 77 4.59 -0.46 -2.49
N VAL A 78 3.65 -1.25 -1.96
CA VAL A 78 3.96 -2.29 -0.97
C VAL A 78 3.54 -3.64 -1.53
N SER A 79 4.50 -4.52 -1.83
CA SER A 79 4.19 -5.81 -2.46
C SER A 79 3.63 -6.86 -1.49
N GLY A 80 3.66 -6.61 -0.18
CA GLY A 80 3.07 -7.50 0.83
C GLY A 80 3.75 -7.40 2.19
N GLY A 81 3.65 -8.46 2.99
CA GLY A 81 4.18 -8.51 4.35
C GLY A 81 3.20 -7.96 5.39
N ALA A 82 3.72 -7.46 6.51
CA ALA A 82 2.90 -6.89 7.56
C ALA A 82 3.46 -5.58 8.12
N ASP A 83 2.58 -4.62 8.43
CA ASP A 83 2.92 -3.31 9.01
C ASP A 83 3.99 -2.52 8.19
N ASN A 84 4.05 -2.70 6.87
CA ASN A 84 5.00 -1.96 6.02
C ASN A 84 4.41 -0.64 5.53
N GLU A 85 5.23 0.41 5.43
CA GLU A 85 4.82 1.73 4.97
C GLU A 85 5.74 2.23 3.84
N ALA A 86 5.16 2.57 2.70
CA ALA A 86 5.80 3.30 1.61
C ALA A 86 5.10 4.67 1.46
N SER A 87 5.68 5.71 2.07
CA SER A 87 5.08 7.05 2.16
C SER A 87 5.79 8.10 1.30
N GLY A 88 6.98 7.83 0.79
CA GLY A 88 7.62 8.68 -0.21
C GLY A 88 7.01 8.47 -1.60
N ASP A 89 7.00 9.51 -2.43
CA ASP A 89 6.63 9.36 -3.85
C ASP A 89 7.59 8.38 -4.52
N PHE A 90 7.04 7.46 -5.34
CA PHE A 90 7.76 6.34 -5.95
C PHE A 90 8.47 5.40 -4.95
N ALA A 91 8.18 5.49 -3.65
CA ALA A 91 8.80 4.62 -2.67
C ALA A 91 8.30 3.18 -2.81
N THR A 92 9.18 2.22 -2.53
CA THR A 92 8.84 0.79 -2.64
C THR A 92 9.25 0.03 -1.39
N VAL A 93 8.33 -0.77 -0.85
CA VAL A 93 8.64 -1.84 0.09
C VAL A 93 8.22 -3.18 -0.51
N SER A 94 9.18 -4.05 -0.83
CA SER A 94 8.87 -5.34 -1.47
C SER A 94 8.27 -6.37 -0.51
N GLY A 95 8.36 -6.15 0.81
CA GLY A 95 7.73 -7.01 1.82
C GLY A 95 8.42 -6.92 3.17
N GLY A 96 8.21 -7.94 4.01
CA GLY A 96 8.80 -8.02 5.35
C GLY A 96 7.87 -7.51 6.46
N PHE A 97 8.44 -7.08 7.58
CA PHE A 97 7.69 -6.62 8.74
C PHE A 97 8.18 -5.24 9.21
N LYS A 98 7.27 -4.27 9.35
CA LYS A 98 7.60 -2.93 9.91
C LYS A 98 8.69 -2.17 9.17
N ASN A 99 8.76 -2.30 7.84
CA ASN A 99 9.68 -1.51 7.03
C ASN A 99 9.04 -0.16 6.64
N GLU A 100 9.82 0.93 6.63
CA GLU A 100 9.38 2.31 6.36
C GLU A 100 10.22 2.94 5.24
N ALA A 101 9.67 3.06 4.04
CA ALA A 101 10.27 3.76 2.90
C ALA A 101 9.60 5.13 2.73
N SER A 102 10.19 6.19 3.29
CA SER A 102 9.60 7.53 3.36
C SER A 102 10.33 8.59 2.53
N GLY A 103 11.50 8.28 1.97
CA GLY A 103 12.19 9.16 1.02
C GLY A 103 11.60 9.10 -0.39
N LEU A 104 11.70 10.20 -1.15
CA LEU A 104 11.39 10.21 -2.58
C LEU A 104 12.27 9.17 -3.30
N HIS A 105 11.67 8.28 -4.12
CA HIS A 105 12.37 7.17 -4.78
C HIS A 105 13.09 6.18 -3.83
N SER A 106 12.74 6.17 -2.54
CA SER A 106 13.37 5.26 -1.58
C SER A 106 12.91 3.80 -1.77
N SER A 107 13.74 2.85 -1.38
CA SER A 107 13.40 1.43 -1.51
C SER A 107 13.86 0.56 -0.34
N ILE A 108 13.03 -0.42 0.00
CA ILE A 108 13.36 -1.48 0.95
C ILE A 108 12.99 -2.83 0.32
N SER A 109 13.98 -3.70 0.10
CA SER A 109 13.74 -5.01 -0.52
C SER A 109 13.11 -6.04 0.42
N GLY A 110 13.14 -5.81 1.74
CA GLY A 110 12.51 -6.68 2.73
C GLY A 110 13.16 -6.58 4.11
N GLY A 111 13.01 -7.64 4.91
CA GLY A 111 13.54 -7.70 6.27
C GLY A 111 12.58 -7.15 7.32
N GLU A 112 13.13 -6.71 8.44
CA GLU A 112 12.35 -6.24 9.59
C GLU A 112 12.87 -4.91 10.14
N ILE A 113 11.96 -3.96 10.40
CA ILE A 113 12.26 -2.67 11.07
C ILE A 113 13.32 -1.86 10.30
N ASN A 114 13.37 -1.96 8.97
CA ASN A 114 14.26 -1.15 8.14
C ASN A 114 13.63 0.20 7.79
N LYS A 115 14.45 1.23 7.64
CA LYS A 115 14.04 2.60 7.33
C LYS A 115 14.86 3.16 6.17
N ALA A 116 14.18 3.62 5.12
CA ALA A 116 14.78 4.30 3.97
C ALA A 116 14.11 5.68 3.84
N ARG A 117 14.72 6.68 4.48
CA ARG A 117 14.14 8.02 4.67
C ARG A 117 14.76 9.08 3.77
N GLY A 118 15.97 8.83 3.28
CA GLY A 118 16.67 9.69 2.36
C GLY A 118 16.08 9.64 0.96
N THR A 119 16.16 10.74 0.20
CA THR A 119 15.88 10.72 -1.24
C THR A 119 16.79 9.70 -1.92
N GLU A 120 16.24 8.84 -2.78
CA GLU A 120 16.94 7.76 -3.49
C GLU A 120 17.63 6.74 -2.56
N SER A 121 17.33 6.75 -1.26
CA SER A 121 17.92 5.81 -0.31
C SER A 121 17.44 4.38 -0.55
N SER A 122 18.30 3.41 -0.23
CA SER A 122 17.95 1.99 -0.35
C SER A 122 18.41 1.17 0.84
N VAL A 123 17.58 0.21 1.24
CA VAL A 123 17.94 -0.85 2.17
C VAL A 123 17.67 -2.20 1.50
N SER A 124 18.72 -3.00 1.31
CA SER A 124 18.62 -4.31 0.65
C SER A 124 17.97 -5.39 1.52
N GLY A 125 17.80 -5.16 2.81
CA GLY A 125 17.15 -6.06 3.77
C GLY A 125 17.85 -6.07 5.13
N GLY A 126 17.57 -7.09 5.93
CA GLY A 126 18.14 -7.26 7.28
C GLY A 126 17.21 -6.78 8.39
N TYR A 127 17.78 -6.45 9.55
CA TYR A 127 17.04 -6.03 10.74
C TYR A 127 17.54 -4.67 11.23
N GLY A 128 16.66 -3.68 11.33
CA GLY A 128 16.94 -2.42 12.03
C GLY A 128 17.91 -1.47 11.33
N ASN A 129 18.01 -1.50 10.00
CA ASN A 129 18.86 -0.54 9.26
C ASN A 129 18.15 0.81 9.07
N ASP A 130 18.91 1.91 9.03
CA ASP A 130 18.39 3.26 8.75
C ASP A 130 19.26 3.96 7.69
N ALA A 131 18.66 4.24 6.54
CA ALA A 131 19.25 4.96 5.42
C ALA A 131 18.59 6.34 5.28
N SER A 132 19.17 7.35 5.93
CA SER A 132 18.61 8.70 6.04
C SER A 132 19.44 9.80 5.36
N GLY A 133 20.40 9.44 4.51
CA GLY A 133 21.26 10.40 3.79
C GLY A 133 20.53 11.09 2.64
N ASN A 134 20.85 12.36 2.39
CA ASN A 134 20.32 13.15 1.26
C ASN A 134 21.16 13.01 -0.01
#